data_AF-A0A940ZUD9-F1
#
_entry.id   AF-A0A940ZUD9-F1
#
_cell.length_a   1.000
_cell.length_b   1.000
_cell.length_c   1.000
_cell.angle_alpha   90.00
_cell.angle_beta   90.00
_cell.angle_gamma   90.00
#
_symmetry.space_group_name_H-M   'P 1'
#
loop_
_entity.id
_entity.type
_entity.pdbx_description
1 polymer ?
#
loop_
_entity_poly.entity_id
_entity_poly.type
_entity_poly.pdbx_seq_one_letter_code
_entity_poly.pdbx_strand_id
1 'polypeptide(L)'
;QVLYNLIGNAIKFTGSGYIELSVSSEQMNPEEIRILFMITDTGIGIQEDRIGTLFTYFTQADAHITKKYGGTGLGLAISKQLVNMMGGEITINSEIGIGSTFSFTCVFRLQPALNVCPINLSENYHGDSLSDIVVTPERTDYSSLNILLAEDNEISRIVASTVLELAGVNFVTVESGLEVLDALEKNDFDLILMDCQMPLMDGYQATAAIRAKECGNRHIPIIAMTAFALPGDREKCIKAGMDDYITKPFVWEDIDYMLKKYSSLDFISHL
;
A
#
# COMPACT_ATOMS: atom_id res chain seq x y z
N GLN A 1 1.92 10.60 4.29
CA GLN A 1 2.05 12.08 4.28
C GLN A 1 3.47 12.58 4.57
N VAL A 2 4.09 12.20 5.70
CA VAL A 2 5.44 12.67 6.09
C VAL A 2 6.47 12.42 4.98
N LEU A 3 6.55 11.18 4.49
CA LEU A 3 7.44 10.79 3.38
C LEU A 3 7.22 11.63 2.12
N TYR A 4 5.96 11.76 1.68
CA TYR A 4 5.62 12.56 0.50
C TYR A 4 6.14 14.01 0.61
N ASN A 5 6.00 14.62 1.79
CA ASN A 5 6.47 15.98 2.01
C ASN A 5 8.01 16.07 2.02
N LEU A 6 8.70 15.15 2.70
CA LEU A 6 10.18 15.18 2.77
C LEU A 6 10.83 14.85 1.43
N ILE A 7 10.34 13.82 0.74
CA ILE A 7 10.80 13.45 -0.62
C ILE A 7 10.49 14.56 -1.61
N GLY A 8 9.29 15.17 -1.52
CA GLY A 8 8.93 16.31 -2.36
C GLY A 8 9.86 17.50 -2.17
N ASN A 9 10.33 17.76 -0.94
CA ASN A 9 11.33 18.79 -0.68
C ASN A 9 12.70 18.41 -1.26
N ALA A 10 13.16 17.17 -1.07
CA ALA A 10 14.42 16.70 -1.65
C ALA A 10 14.43 16.90 -3.19
N ILE A 11 13.39 16.44 -3.90
CA ILE A 11 13.26 16.62 -5.37
C ILE A 11 13.31 18.10 -5.77
N LYS A 12 12.67 18.95 -4.97
CA LYS A 12 12.56 20.38 -5.24
C LYS A 12 13.88 21.14 -5.04
N PHE A 13 14.72 20.70 -4.11
CA PHE A 13 15.96 21.40 -3.72
C PHE A 13 17.24 20.73 -4.24
N THR A 14 17.12 19.56 -4.87
CA THR A 14 18.21 18.88 -5.60
C THR A 14 18.07 19.11 -7.10
N GLY A 15 18.86 20.04 -7.64
CA GLY A 15 18.88 20.31 -9.09
C GLY A 15 19.62 19.26 -9.91
N SER A 16 20.65 18.63 -9.32
CA SER A 16 21.44 17.55 -9.92
C SER A 16 22.03 16.69 -8.80
N GLY A 17 22.16 15.38 -9.01
CA GLY A 17 22.68 14.43 -8.04
C GLY A 17 21.66 13.33 -7.75
N TYR A 18 21.56 12.88 -6.50
CA TYR A 18 20.64 11.81 -6.13
C TYR A 18 19.89 12.10 -4.83
N ILE A 19 18.82 11.33 -4.66
CA ILE A 19 18.01 11.29 -3.45
C ILE A 19 17.95 9.83 -3.04
N GLU A 20 18.21 9.56 -1.77
CA GLU A 20 18.22 8.24 -1.17
C GLU A 20 17.20 8.18 -0.04
N LEU A 21 16.38 7.13 -0.04
CA LEU A 21 15.50 6.79 1.08
C LEU A 21 16.04 5.51 1.73
N SER A 22 16.46 5.61 2.99
CA SER A 22 16.85 4.47 3.80
C SER A 22 15.81 4.22 4.89
N VAL A 23 15.49 2.95 5.13
CA VAL A 23 14.58 2.54 6.20
C VAL A 23 15.27 1.48 7.03
N SER A 24 15.31 1.69 8.35
CA SER A 24 15.79 0.70 9.30
C SER A 24 14.78 0.51 10.43
N SER A 25 14.87 -0.61 11.13
CA SER A 25 13.99 -0.91 12.26
C SER A 25 14.81 -1.30 13.48
N GLU A 26 14.30 -0.91 14.64
CA GLU A 26 14.86 -1.18 15.95
C GLU A 26 13.73 -1.70 16.84
N GLN A 27 13.84 -2.94 17.32
CA GLN A 27 12.88 -3.46 18.27
C GLN A 27 13.08 -2.76 19.62
N MET A 28 12.05 -2.08 20.10
CA MET A 28 12.10 -1.38 21.39
C MET A 28 11.80 -2.33 22.54
N ASN A 29 10.79 -3.18 22.36
CA ASN A 29 10.35 -4.19 23.32
C ASN A 29 9.56 -5.30 22.57
N PRO A 30 9.06 -6.35 23.25
CA PRO A 30 8.31 -7.43 22.58
C PRO A 30 7.02 -7.00 21.85
N GLU A 31 6.44 -5.85 22.21
CA GLU A 31 5.17 -5.36 21.69
C GLU A 31 5.32 -4.13 20.80
N GLU A 32 6.51 -3.53 20.68
CA GLU A 32 6.73 -2.28 19.96
C GLU A 32 8.03 -2.29 19.15
N ILE A 33 7.92 -1.77 17.93
CA ILE A 33 9.03 -1.55 17.02
C ILE A 33 9.13 -0.07 16.65
N ARG A 34 10.35 0.43 16.60
CA ARG A 34 10.67 1.74 16.06
C ARG A 34 11.17 1.57 14.64
N ILE A 35 10.59 2.32 13.70
CA ILE A 35 11.08 2.39 12.33
C ILE A 35 11.70 3.77 12.13
N LEU A 36 12.94 3.80 11.65
CA LEU A 36 13.68 5.00 11.28
C LEU A 36 13.67 5.14 9.76
N PHE A 37 13.22 6.30 9.29
CA PHE A 37 13.28 6.71 7.90
C PHE A 37 14.32 7.82 7.76
N MET A 38 15.19 7.72 6.75
CA MET A 38 16.17 8.75 6.41
C MET A 38 16.01 9.10 4.93
N ILE A 39 15.84 10.38 4.63
CA ILE A 39 15.78 10.93 3.28
C ILE A 39 17.02 11.80 3.11
N THR A 40 17.98 11.35 2.32
CA THR A 40 19.22 12.05 2.02
C THR A 40 19.16 12.61 0.61
N ASP A 41 19.52 13.87 0.44
CA ASP A 41 19.60 14.55 -0.84
C ASP A 41 20.95 15.26 -0.99
N THR A 42 21.46 15.34 -2.22
CA THR A 42 22.71 16.07 -2.53
C THR A 42 22.44 17.48 -3.05
N GLY A 43 21.37 18.11 -2.57
CA GLY A 43 20.90 19.42 -3.02
C GLY A 43 21.68 20.59 -2.43
N ILE A 44 21.05 21.77 -2.44
CA ILE A 44 21.69 23.03 -2.01
C ILE A 44 22.08 23.07 -0.52
N GLY A 45 21.51 22.17 0.29
CA GLY A 45 21.63 22.21 1.75
C GLY A 45 20.93 23.41 2.39
N ILE A 46 20.95 23.45 3.72
CA ILE A 46 20.25 24.45 4.53
C ILE A 46 21.24 25.08 5.51
N GLN A 47 21.12 26.38 5.71
CA GLN A 47 21.95 27.14 6.64
C GLN A 47 21.62 26.79 8.10
N GLU A 48 22.65 26.65 8.94
CA GLU A 48 22.54 26.15 10.32
C GLU A 48 21.59 26.98 11.20
N ASP A 49 21.60 28.31 11.06
CA ASP A 49 20.73 29.25 11.77
C ASP A 49 19.24 29.07 11.44
N ARG A 50 18.92 28.47 10.29
CA ARG A 50 17.53 28.21 9.86
C ARG A 50 16.99 26.89 10.34
N ILE A 51 17.86 25.91 10.62
CA ILE A 51 17.47 24.55 11.00
C ILE A 51 16.49 24.56 12.18
N GLY A 52 16.78 25.33 13.22
CA GLY A 52 15.93 25.44 14.42
C GLY A 52 14.52 25.97 14.16
N THR A 53 14.30 26.64 13.03
CA THR A 53 13.03 27.28 12.66
C THR A 53 12.27 26.53 11.55
N LEU A 54 12.85 25.49 10.95
CA LEU A 54 12.21 24.76 9.84
C LEU A 54 10.88 24.09 10.24
N PHE A 55 10.75 23.73 11.52
CA PHE A 55 9.57 23.06 12.05
C PHE A 55 8.56 24.02 12.71
N THR A 56 8.82 25.33 12.70
CA THR A 56 7.85 26.31 13.15
C THR A 56 6.89 26.67 12.02
N TYR A 57 5.61 26.88 12.37
CA TYR A 57 4.60 27.26 11.38
C TYR A 57 4.98 28.56 10.66
N PHE A 58 4.78 28.58 9.35
CA PHE A 58 4.94 29.77 8.48
C PHE A 58 6.38 30.26 8.31
N THR A 59 7.39 29.48 8.71
CA THR A 59 8.77 29.84 8.43
C THR A 59 9.11 29.54 6.98
N GLN A 60 9.43 30.58 6.22
CA GLN A 60 9.90 30.50 4.83
C GLN A 60 11.33 31.02 4.75
N ALA A 61 12.20 30.30 4.05
CA ALA A 61 13.64 30.57 4.08
C ALA A 61 14.03 31.91 3.42
N ASP A 62 13.41 32.39 2.34
CA ASP A 62 13.72 33.72 1.79
C ASP A 62 12.74 34.16 0.70
N ALA A 63 12.55 35.48 0.54
CA ALA A 63 11.73 36.10 -0.50
C ALA A 63 12.23 35.85 -1.94
N HIS A 64 13.50 35.51 -2.11
CA HIS A 64 14.10 35.18 -3.42
C HIS A 64 13.82 33.73 -3.86
N ILE A 65 13.62 32.80 -2.91
CA ILE A 65 13.36 31.37 -3.17
C ILE A 65 11.84 31.13 -3.38
N THR A 66 10.99 31.92 -2.73
CA THR A 66 9.52 31.85 -2.86
C THR A 66 9.04 32.07 -4.29
N LYS A 67 9.77 32.87 -5.08
CA LYS A 67 9.42 33.21 -6.46
C LYS A 67 9.66 32.08 -7.47
N LYS A 68 10.51 31.10 -7.13
CA LYS A 68 10.87 29.97 -8.01
C LYS A 68 10.32 28.63 -7.52
N TYR A 69 10.07 28.46 -6.22
CA TYR A 69 9.77 27.17 -5.60
C TYR A 69 8.74 27.29 -4.46
N GLY A 70 7.60 27.95 -4.67
CA GLY A 70 6.60 28.25 -3.62
C GLY A 70 6.17 27.09 -2.70
N GLY A 71 5.76 27.42 -1.47
CA GLY A 71 5.20 26.49 -0.48
C GLY A 71 4.65 27.24 0.75
N THR A 72 3.61 26.73 1.39
CA THR A 72 2.90 27.42 2.50
C THR A 72 3.68 27.52 3.81
N GLY A 73 4.86 26.88 3.91
CA GLY A 73 5.63 26.79 5.17
C GLY A 73 4.94 25.92 6.24
N LEU A 74 3.86 25.22 5.89
CA LEU A 74 3.10 24.37 6.82
C LEU A 74 3.55 22.91 6.80
N GLY A 75 4.15 22.45 5.69
CA GLY A 75 4.43 21.04 5.47
C GLY A 75 5.28 20.41 6.57
N LEU A 76 6.45 21.00 6.88
CA LEU A 76 7.36 20.45 7.87
C LEU A 76 6.78 20.50 9.30
N ALA A 77 6.02 21.56 9.63
CA ALA A 77 5.32 21.65 10.90
C ALA A 77 4.25 20.55 11.07
N ILE A 78 3.47 20.26 10.01
CA ILE A 78 2.51 19.15 9.98
C ILE A 78 3.24 17.80 10.07
N SER A 79 4.34 17.63 9.33
CA SER A 79 5.17 16.42 9.42
C SER A 79 5.63 16.16 10.85
N LYS A 80 6.10 17.20 11.56
CA LYS A 80 6.52 17.08 12.96
C LYS A 80 5.36 16.70 13.88
N GLN A 81 4.18 17.28 13.70
CA GLN A 81 3.01 16.89 14.49
C GLN A 81 2.62 15.43 14.27
N LEU A 82 2.57 14.98 13.01
CA LEU A 82 2.24 13.59 12.68
C LEU A 82 3.24 12.62 13.29
N VAL A 83 4.54 12.91 13.16
CA VAL A 83 5.61 12.10 13.74
C VAL A 83 5.49 12.02 15.27
N ASN A 84 5.26 13.15 15.94
CA ASN A 84 5.04 13.19 17.39
C ASN A 84 3.80 12.38 17.81
N MET A 85 2.70 12.46 17.03
CA MET A 85 1.49 11.65 17.27
C MET A 85 1.75 10.15 17.11
N MET A 86 2.72 9.77 16.27
CA MET A 86 3.19 8.40 16.09
C MET A 86 4.28 8.00 17.08
N GLY A 87 4.48 8.77 18.16
CA GLY A 87 5.45 8.47 19.23
C GLY A 87 6.91 8.59 18.81
N GLY A 88 7.18 9.19 17.66
CA GLY A 88 8.53 9.36 17.14
C GLY A 88 9.06 10.80 17.22
N GLU A 89 10.19 11.01 16.58
CA GLU A 89 10.89 12.29 16.47
C GLU A 89 11.33 12.52 15.03
N ILE A 90 11.35 13.79 14.60
CA ILE A 90 11.88 14.23 13.31
C ILE A 90 13.09 15.15 13.53
N THR A 91 14.19 14.85 12.85
CA THR A 91 15.46 15.58 12.90
C THR A 91 15.98 15.86 11.50
N ILE A 92 16.97 16.74 11.41
CA ILE A 92 17.63 17.09 10.16
C ILE A 92 19.11 17.31 10.42
N ASN A 93 19.94 16.84 9.50
CA ASN A 93 21.33 17.23 9.37
C ASN A 93 21.54 17.81 7.97
N SER A 94 22.14 18.98 7.83
CA SER A 94 22.30 19.62 6.52
C SER A 94 23.51 20.54 6.49
N GLU A 95 24.19 20.56 5.34
CA GLU A 95 25.33 21.43 5.09
C GLU A 95 25.20 22.09 3.71
N ILE A 96 25.42 23.40 3.66
CA ILE A 96 25.30 24.19 2.42
C ILE A 96 26.24 23.63 1.35
N GLY A 97 25.68 23.32 0.19
CA GLY A 97 26.41 22.81 -0.97
C GLY A 97 26.76 21.32 -0.92
N ILE A 98 26.47 20.62 0.17
CA ILE A 98 26.61 19.17 0.28
C ILE A 98 25.25 18.48 0.16
N GLY A 99 24.23 18.99 0.87
CA GLY A 99 22.90 18.39 0.85
C GLY A 99 22.21 18.38 2.21
N SER A 100 21.17 17.57 2.33
CA SER A 100 20.40 17.42 3.58
C SER A 100 20.02 15.97 3.81
N THR A 101 20.00 15.56 5.07
CA THR A 101 19.42 14.32 5.54
C THR A 101 18.31 14.65 6.53
N PHE A 102 17.06 14.40 6.14
CA PHE A 102 15.92 14.43 7.04
C PHE A 102 15.68 13.04 7.59
N SER A 103 15.60 12.93 8.91
CA SER A 103 15.35 11.66 9.58
C SER A 103 14.09 11.76 10.40
N PHE A 104 13.24 10.74 10.38
CA PHE A 104 12.15 10.65 11.33
C PHE A 104 11.90 9.22 11.79
N THR A 105 11.41 9.07 13.01
CA THR A 105 11.03 7.79 13.58
C THR A 105 9.51 7.69 13.71
N CYS A 106 9.00 6.46 13.66
CA CYS A 106 7.64 6.13 14.04
C CYS A 106 7.67 4.90 14.96
N VAL A 107 6.85 4.91 16.01
CA VAL A 107 6.69 3.77 16.91
C VAL A 107 5.38 3.07 16.55
N PHE A 108 5.47 1.77 16.31
CA PHE A 108 4.34 0.93 16.01
C PHE A 108 4.24 -0.18 17.04
N ARG A 109 3.02 -0.51 17.45
CA ARG A 109 2.79 -1.76 18.17
C ARG A 109 2.90 -2.91 17.20
N LEU A 110 3.71 -3.88 17.56
CA LEU A 110 3.72 -5.19 16.94
C LEU A 110 2.38 -5.84 17.25
N GLN A 111 1.65 -6.19 16.20
CA GLN A 111 0.55 -7.10 16.36
C GLN A 111 1.14 -8.44 16.85
N PRO A 112 0.65 -9.01 17.98
CA PRO A 112 1.04 -10.34 18.39
C PRO A 112 0.89 -11.25 17.18
N ALA A 113 1.92 -12.01 16.85
CA ALA A 113 1.96 -12.78 15.62
C ALA A 113 0.68 -13.62 15.46
N LEU A 114 -0.28 -13.13 14.67
CA LEU A 114 -1.36 -13.92 14.12
C LEU A 114 -0.78 -14.76 12.98
N ASN A 115 0.27 -15.55 13.23
CA ASN A 115 0.92 -16.38 12.21
C ASN A 115 1.15 -15.67 10.87
N VAL A 116 1.39 -14.36 10.92
CA VAL A 116 1.77 -13.58 9.76
C VAL A 116 3.27 -13.79 9.66
N CYS A 117 3.69 -14.49 8.62
CA CYS A 117 5.08 -14.86 8.47
C CYS A 117 5.96 -13.61 8.36
N PRO A 118 7.02 -13.50 9.17
CA PRO A 118 8.17 -12.70 8.79
C PRO A 118 8.73 -13.30 7.51
N ILE A 119 8.90 -12.48 6.48
CA ILE A 119 9.53 -12.87 5.22
C ILE A 119 10.97 -13.29 5.56
N ASN A 120 11.29 -14.58 5.42
CA ASN A 120 12.66 -14.96 5.10
C ASN A 120 12.86 -14.50 3.65
N LEU A 121 13.40 -13.29 3.46
CA LEU A 121 14.10 -12.94 2.22
C LEU A 121 15.38 -13.80 2.23
N SER A 122 15.25 -15.09 1.95
CA SER A 122 16.40 -15.98 1.90
C SER A 122 17.14 -15.68 0.61
N GLU A 123 18.17 -14.84 0.72
CA GLU A 123 19.40 -15.08 -0.03
C GLU A 123 19.83 -16.53 0.29
N ASN A 124 19.92 -17.35 -0.76
CA ASN A 124 20.51 -18.71 -0.76
C ASN A 124 19.63 -19.86 -0.24
N TYR A 125 18.85 -20.44 -1.14
CA TYR A 125 18.40 -21.84 -1.06
C TYR A 125 19.61 -22.77 -1.21
N HIS A 126 20.00 -23.47 -0.14
CA HIS A 126 20.79 -24.70 -0.18
C HIS A 126 20.34 -25.66 0.93
N GLY A 127 19.75 -26.78 0.51
CA GLY A 127 20.00 -28.10 1.11
C GLY A 127 19.33 -28.46 2.43
N ASP A 128 18.43 -29.43 2.32
CA ASP A 128 18.18 -30.56 3.22
C ASP A 128 17.80 -30.36 4.69
N SER A 129 16.60 -30.89 4.99
CA SER A 129 16.09 -31.43 6.25
C SER A 129 16.19 -30.56 7.49
N LEU A 130 15.04 -30.36 8.15
CA LEU A 130 14.84 -30.83 9.52
C LEU A 130 13.33 -30.86 9.84
N SER A 131 12.81 -32.08 9.83
CA SER A 131 11.59 -32.49 10.49
C SER A 131 11.72 -32.24 12.00
N ASP A 132 11.10 -31.20 12.54
CA ASP A 132 10.73 -31.12 13.95
C ASP A 132 9.60 -30.10 14.15
N ILE A 133 8.40 -30.63 14.37
CA ILE A 133 7.20 -30.06 14.98
C ILE A 133 7.05 -28.52 14.86
N VAL A 134 6.58 -28.08 13.69
CA VAL A 134 5.90 -26.78 13.58
C VAL A 134 4.41 -27.07 13.64
N VAL A 135 3.78 -26.82 14.79
CA VAL A 135 2.33 -26.67 14.85
C VAL A 135 2.00 -25.37 14.13
N THR A 136 1.88 -25.44 12.81
CA THR A 136 1.26 -24.39 12.02
C THR A 136 -0.21 -24.32 12.43
N PRO A 137 -0.78 -23.14 12.70
CA PRO A 137 -2.24 -23.04 12.61
C PRO A 137 -2.61 -23.40 11.18
N GLU A 138 -3.80 -23.94 10.99
CA GLU A 138 -4.35 -24.24 9.67
C GLU A 138 -4.10 -23.05 8.72
N ARG A 139 -3.04 -23.14 7.92
CA ARG A 139 -2.86 -22.26 6.76
C ARG A 139 -3.98 -22.69 5.84
N THR A 140 -4.98 -21.84 5.68
CA THR A 140 -5.98 -22.03 4.64
C THR A 140 -5.23 -22.02 3.32
N ASP A 141 -5.17 -23.18 2.67
CA ASP A 141 -4.46 -23.34 1.42
C ASP A 141 -5.31 -22.70 0.30
N TYR A 142 -4.88 -21.54 -0.17
CA TYR A 142 -5.54 -20.83 -1.26
C TYR A 142 -4.96 -21.15 -2.63
N SER A 143 -4.03 -22.11 -2.74
CA SER A 143 -3.38 -22.48 -4.01
C SER A 143 -4.34 -23.04 -5.07
N SER A 144 -5.57 -23.39 -4.66
CA SER A 144 -6.64 -23.84 -5.55
C SER A 144 -7.52 -22.70 -6.08
N LEU A 145 -7.44 -21.50 -5.51
CA LEU A 145 -8.24 -20.35 -5.95
C LEU A 145 -7.59 -19.70 -7.17
N ASN A 146 -8.42 -19.34 -8.15
CA ASN A 146 -8.03 -18.52 -9.29
C ASN A 146 -8.68 -17.14 -9.18
N ILE A 147 -7.87 -16.10 -9.02
CA ILE A 147 -8.34 -14.72 -8.85
C ILE A 147 -8.08 -13.89 -10.11
N LEU A 148 -9.04 -13.06 -10.48
CA LEU A 148 -8.85 -12.02 -11.48
C LEU A 148 -8.65 -10.67 -10.79
N LEU A 149 -7.48 -10.06 -10.97
CA LEU A 149 -7.13 -8.73 -10.46
C LEU A 149 -7.25 -7.69 -11.57
N ALA A 150 -8.18 -6.75 -11.45
CA ALA A 150 -8.40 -5.67 -12.40
C ALA A 150 -7.95 -4.33 -11.81
N GLU A 151 -6.83 -3.79 -12.31
CA GLU A 151 -6.20 -2.56 -11.83
C GLU A 151 -5.42 -1.87 -12.96
N ASP A 152 -5.82 -0.65 -13.32
CA ASP A 152 -5.21 0.10 -14.42
C ASP A 152 -3.87 0.74 -14.01
N ASN A 153 -3.73 1.14 -12.74
CA ASN A 153 -2.52 1.75 -12.23
C ASN A 153 -1.42 0.70 -11.99
N GLU A 154 -0.35 0.76 -12.79
CA GLU A 154 0.79 -0.17 -12.72
C GLU A 154 1.35 -0.35 -11.30
N ILE A 155 1.54 0.74 -10.54
CA ILE A 155 2.09 0.68 -9.18
C ILE A 155 1.11 -0.02 -8.23
N SER A 156 -0.17 0.33 -8.29
CA SER A 156 -1.20 -0.29 -7.45
C SER A 156 -1.37 -1.78 -7.79
N ARG A 157 -1.25 -2.13 -9.07
CA ARG A 157 -1.27 -3.51 -9.54
C ARG A 157 -0.08 -4.30 -9.02
N ILE A 158 1.13 -3.74 -9.07
CA ILE A 158 2.33 -4.37 -8.48
C ILE A 158 2.11 -4.63 -6.99
N VAL A 159 1.60 -3.65 -6.24
CA VAL A 159 1.34 -3.81 -4.80
C VAL A 159 0.32 -4.92 -4.53
N ALA A 160 -0.82 -4.92 -5.23
CA ALA A 160 -1.84 -5.95 -5.09
C ALA A 160 -1.31 -7.35 -5.47
N SER A 161 -0.59 -7.45 -6.60
CA SER A 161 0.04 -8.69 -7.04
C SER A 161 1.03 -9.22 -6.01
N THR A 162 1.89 -8.37 -5.44
CA THR A 162 2.82 -8.81 -4.38
C THR A 162 2.08 -9.38 -3.18
N VAL A 163 0.95 -8.78 -2.76
CA VAL A 163 0.16 -9.33 -1.65
C VAL A 163 -0.48 -10.67 -2.02
N LEU A 164 -1.00 -10.83 -3.24
CA LEU A 164 -1.58 -12.10 -3.72
C LEU A 164 -0.53 -13.21 -3.91
N GLU A 165 0.69 -12.87 -4.36
CA GLU A 165 1.81 -13.80 -4.43
C GLU A 165 2.22 -14.30 -3.05
N LEU A 166 2.30 -13.38 -2.07
CA LEU A 166 2.57 -13.73 -0.67
C LEU A 166 1.48 -14.61 -0.06
N ALA A 167 0.25 -14.49 -0.55
CA ALA A 167 -0.89 -15.33 -0.16
C ALA A 167 -0.80 -16.77 -0.71
N GLY A 168 0.04 -17.01 -1.71
CA GLY A 168 0.12 -18.29 -2.42
C GLY A 168 -1.11 -18.59 -3.29
N VAL A 169 -1.79 -17.56 -3.78
CA VAL A 169 -2.99 -17.68 -4.64
C VAL A 169 -2.60 -17.61 -6.11
N ASN A 170 -3.31 -18.33 -7.00
CA ASN A 170 -3.14 -18.12 -8.43
C ASN A 170 -3.97 -16.92 -8.87
N PHE A 171 -3.38 -16.02 -9.67
CA PHE A 171 -4.12 -14.88 -10.18
C PHE A 171 -3.67 -14.47 -11.58
N VAL A 172 -4.59 -13.80 -12.28
CA VAL A 172 -4.35 -13.13 -13.56
C VAL A 172 -4.64 -11.65 -13.38
N THR A 173 -3.87 -10.80 -14.02
CA THR A 173 -4.05 -9.35 -13.95
C THR A 173 -4.55 -8.77 -15.27
N VAL A 174 -5.42 -7.77 -15.19
CA VAL A 174 -5.95 -6.99 -16.32
C VAL A 174 -6.02 -5.50 -15.97
N GLU A 175 -6.09 -4.63 -16.97
CA GLU A 175 -5.97 -3.18 -16.78
C GLU A 175 -7.26 -2.40 -17.03
N SER A 176 -8.34 -3.05 -17.47
CA SER A 176 -9.62 -2.39 -17.73
C SER A 176 -10.83 -3.31 -17.55
N GLY A 177 -12.00 -2.72 -17.37
CA GLY A 177 -13.25 -3.48 -17.27
C GLY A 177 -13.60 -4.29 -18.53
N LEU A 178 -13.11 -3.88 -19.72
CA LEU A 178 -13.27 -4.65 -20.95
C LEU A 178 -12.43 -5.93 -20.93
N GLU A 179 -11.18 -5.82 -20.49
CA GLU A 179 -10.29 -6.97 -20.36
C GLU A 179 -10.78 -7.97 -19.30
N VAL A 180 -11.49 -7.50 -18.27
CA VAL A 180 -12.17 -8.38 -17.33
C VAL A 180 -13.19 -9.27 -18.05
N LEU A 181 -14.03 -8.68 -18.89
CA LEU A 181 -15.04 -9.43 -19.65
C LEU A 181 -14.37 -10.42 -20.61
N ASP A 182 -13.30 -10.01 -21.29
CA ASP A 182 -12.53 -10.87 -22.19
C ASP A 182 -11.82 -12.01 -21.44
N ALA A 183 -11.36 -11.77 -20.21
CA ALA A 183 -10.72 -12.78 -19.38
C ALA A 183 -11.73 -13.84 -18.90
N LEU A 184 -12.93 -13.40 -18.48
CA LEU A 184 -14.03 -14.28 -18.06
C LEU A 184 -14.60 -15.14 -19.19
N GLU A 185 -14.42 -14.74 -20.46
CA GLU A 185 -14.78 -15.58 -21.60
C GLU A 185 -13.75 -16.69 -21.89
N LYS A 186 -12.52 -16.55 -21.37
CA LYS A 186 -11.40 -17.46 -21.64
C LYS A 186 -11.09 -18.41 -20.49
N ASN A 187 -11.32 -17.99 -19.25
CA ASN A 187 -10.97 -18.73 -18.05
C ASN A 187 -12.05 -18.56 -16.97
N ASP A 188 -12.16 -19.57 -16.10
CA ASP A 188 -12.98 -19.50 -14.90
C ASP A 188 -12.18 -18.90 -13.74
N PHE A 189 -12.86 -18.06 -12.95
CA PHE A 189 -12.28 -17.44 -11.75
C PHE A 189 -13.21 -17.63 -10.56
N ASP A 190 -12.62 -17.80 -9.39
CA ASP A 190 -13.33 -17.97 -8.13
C ASP A 190 -13.67 -16.64 -7.46
N LEU A 191 -12.89 -15.60 -7.74
CA LEU A 191 -13.07 -14.26 -7.17
C LEU A 191 -12.45 -13.19 -8.08
N ILE A 192 -13.08 -12.02 -8.12
CA ILE A 192 -12.58 -10.85 -8.84
C ILE A 192 -12.25 -9.74 -7.84
N LEU A 193 -11.01 -9.27 -7.86
CA LEU A 193 -10.60 -8.03 -7.21
C LEU A 193 -10.68 -6.91 -8.26
N MET A 194 -11.62 -5.98 -8.08
CA MET A 194 -12.01 -5.03 -9.13
C MET A 194 -11.77 -3.59 -8.70
N ASP A 195 -10.88 -2.85 -9.36
CA ASP A 195 -10.80 -1.41 -9.16
C ASP A 195 -12.10 -0.73 -9.61
N CYS A 196 -12.61 0.16 -8.76
CA CYS A 196 -13.79 0.95 -9.05
C CYS A 196 -13.56 1.93 -10.19
N GLN A 197 -12.34 2.46 -10.33
CA GLN A 197 -12.00 3.51 -11.29
C GLN A 197 -10.96 3.01 -12.29
N MET A 198 -11.42 2.65 -13.50
CA MET A 198 -10.54 2.25 -14.60
C MET A 198 -10.95 3.00 -15.88
N PRO A 199 -10.03 3.22 -16.83
CA PRO A 199 -10.34 3.85 -18.11
C PRO A 199 -11.22 2.95 -18.99
N LEU A 200 -11.90 3.58 -19.97
CA LEU A 200 -12.78 2.95 -20.97
C LEU A 200 -14.05 2.31 -20.39
N MET A 201 -13.89 1.31 -19.51
CA MET A 201 -14.97 0.68 -18.75
C MET A 201 -14.53 0.58 -17.30
N ASP A 202 -15.25 1.28 -16.43
CA ASP A 202 -14.98 1.28 -15.00
C ASP A 202 -15.46 -0.03 -14.33
N GLY A 203 -15.04 -0.24 -13.08
CA GLY A 203 -15.39 -1.47 -12.35
C GLY A 203 -16.89 -1.63 -12.10
N TYR A 204 -17.64 -0.53 -11.99
CA TYR A 204 -19.09 -0.56 -11.79
C TYR A 204 -19.81 -1.02 -13.07
N GLN A 205 -19.40 -0.49 -14.22
CA GLN A 205 -19.90 -0.88 -15.54
C GLN A 205 -19.55 -2.34 -15.85
N ALA A 206 -18.32 -2.75 -15.57
CA ALA A 206 -17.88 -4.14 -15.71
C ALA A 206 -18.72 -5.08 -14.83
N THR A 207 -18.92 -4.72 -13.56
CA THR A 207 -19.77 -5.48 -12.63
C THR A 207 -21.20 -5.63 -13.17
N ALA A 208 -21.82 -4.54 -13.62
CA ALA A 208 -23.17 -4.60 -14.17
C ALA A 208 -23.26 -5.52 -15.40
N ALA A 209 -22.24 -5.51 -16.26
CA ALA A 209 -22.16 -6.39 -17.42
C ALA A 209 -21.98 -7.87 -17.02
N ILE A 210 -21.16 -8.15 -16.00
CA ILE A 210 -20.98 -9.50 -15.44
C ILE A 210 -22.31 -10.01 -14.88
N ARG A 211 -22.97 -9.22 -14.01
CA ARG A 211 -24.26 -9.61 -13.42
C ARG A 211 -25.37 -9.83 -14.45
N ALA A 212 -25.37 -9.08 -15.55
CA ALA A 212 -26.30 -9.33 -16.65
C ALA A 212 -26.08 -10.70 -17.33
N LYS A 213 -24.82 -11.16 -17.40
CA LYS A 213 -24.45 -12.48 -17.94
C LYS A 213 -24.65 -13.65 -16.95
N GLU A 214 -24.86 -13.37 -15.67
CA GLU A 214 -25.08 -14.39 -14.62
C GLU A 214 -26.48 -15.03 -14.63
N CYS A 215 -27.36 -14.69 -15.58
CA CYS A 215 -28.73 -15.22 -15.68
C CYS A 215 -28.79 -16.76 -15.86
N GLY A 216 -28.58 -17.51 -14.77
CA GLY A 216 -28.51 -18.97 -14.72
C GLY A 216 -27.09 -19.56 -14.66
N ASN A 217 -26.05 -18.73 -14.62
CA ASN A 217 -24.65 -19.14 -14.50
C ASN A 217 -24.15 -18.96 -13.05
N ARG A 218 -22.97 -19.51 -12.75
CA ARG A 218 -22.31 -19.34 -11.45
C ARG A 218 -22.14 -17.85 -11.12
N HIS A 219 -22.57 -17.46 -9.94
CA HIS A 219 -22.30 -16.15 -9.38
C HIS A 219 -20.83 -16.06 -8.93
N ILE A 220 -20.07 -15.13 -9.47
CA ILE A 220 -18.65 -14.95 -9.11
C ILE A 220 -18.53 -13.77 -8.13
N PRO A 221 -17.98 -13.96 -6.93
CA PRO A 221 -17.70 -12.86 -6.00
C PRO A 221 -16.86 -11.74 -6.62
N ILE A 222 -17.34 -10.49 -6.53
CA ILE A 222 -16.64 -9.28 -6.98
C ILE A 222 -16.39 -8.39 -5.76
N ILE A 223 -15.12 -8.23 -5.40
CA ILE A 223 -14.67 -7.39 -4.29
C ILE A 223 -14.12 -6.08 -4.85
N ALA A 224 -14.78 -4.99 -4.50
CA ALA A 224 -14.41 -3.66 -4.95
C ALA A 224 -13.10 -3.20 -4.30
N MET A 225 -12.16 -2.71 -5.10
CA MET A 225 -10.96 -2.03 -4.61
C MET A 225 -11.23 -0.52 -4.71
N THR A 226 -11.32 0.17 -3.57
CA THR A 226 -11.68 1.59 -3.51
C THR A 226 -10.60 2.42 -2.83
N ALA A 227 -10.32 3.61 -3.36
CA ALA A 227 -9.44 4.59 -2.71
C ALA A 227 -10.10 5.32 -1.51
N PHE A 228 -11.42 5.17 -1.34
CA PHE A 228 -12.19 5.89 -0.33
C PHE A 228 -12.98 4.95 0.58
N ALA A 229 -12.80 5.12 1.90
CA ALA A 229 -13.52 4.41 2.96
C ALA A 229 -14.73 5.21 3.48
N LEU A 230 -15.33 6.08 2.65
CA LEU A 230 -16.41 6.95 3.11
C LEU A 230 -17.74 6.19 3.16
N PRO A 231 -18.65 6.51 4.12
CA PRO A 231 -19.95 5.85 4.30
C PRO A 231 -20.92 5.82 3.09
N GLY A 232 -20.56 6.36 1.93
CA GLY A 232 -21.37 6.28 0.69
C GLY A 232 -20.77 5.39 -0.40
N ASP A 233 -19.48 5.06 -0.34
CA ASP A 233 -18.81 4.33 -1.42
C ASP A 233 -19.10 2.83 -1.34
N ARG A 234 -19.26 2.29 -0.12
CA ARG A 234 -19.81 0.94 0.09
C ARG A 234 -21.18 0.79 -0.57
N GLU A 235 -22.08 1.75 -0.37
CA GLU A 235 -23.43 1.68 -0.97
C GLU A 235 -23.37 1.69 -2.50
N LYS A 236 -22.45 2.46 -3.10
CA LYS A 236 -22.28 2.47 -4.56
C LYS A 236 -21.81 1.12 -5.09
N CYS A 237 -20.84 0.49 -4.42
CA CYS A 237 -20.33 -0.84 -4.81
C CYS A 237 -21.45 -1.88 -4.75
N ILE A 238 -22.18 -1.94 -3.63
CA ILE A 238 -23.31 -2.87 -3.48
C ILE A 238 -24.43 -2.59 -4.50
N LYS A 239 -24.77 -1.32 -4.75
CA LYS A 239 -25.78 -0.94 -5.76
C LYS A 239 -25.37 -1.31 -7.18
N ALA A 240 -24.07 -1.33 -7.48
CA ALA A 240 -23.55 -1.79 -8.76
C ALA A 240 -23.54 -3.32 -8.90
N GLY A 241 -23.79 -4.05 -7.81
CA GLY A 241 -23.81 -5.52 -7.78
C GLY A 241 -22.51 -6.15 -7.34
N MET A 242 -21.58 -5.40 -6.74
CA MET A 242 -20.39 -5.96 -6.08
C MET A 242 -20.76 -6.55 -4.71
N ASP A 243 -20.00 -7.52 -4.23
CA ASP A 243 -20.34 -8.31 -3.04
C ASP A 243 -19.68 -7.78 -1.77
N ASP A 244 -18.48 -7.21 -1.90
CA ASP A 244 -17.77 -6.55 -0.81
C ASP A 244 -16.80 -5.49 -1.31
N TYR A 245 -16.02 -4.91 -0.42
CA TYR A 245 -14.99 -3.92 -0.74
C TYR A 245 -13.78 -4.01 0.17
N ILE A 246 -12.62 -3.62 -0.37
CA ILE A 246 -11.36 -3.40 0.32
C ILE A 246 -10.81 -2.02 -0.03
N THR A 247 -10.16 -1.37 0.93
CA THR A 247 -9.63 -0.01 0.74
C THR A 247 -8.17 -0.05 0.32
N LYS A 248 -7.79 0.80 -0.64
CA LYS A 248 -6.39 1.02 -1.00
C LYS A 248 -5.71 1.91 0.07
N PRO A 249 -4.44 1.66 0.44
CA PRO A 249 -3.54 0.63 -0.09
C PRO A 249 -3.84 -0.77 0.49
N PHE A 250 -3.61 -1.81 -0.33
CA PHE A 250 -3.84 -3.19 0.04
C PHE A 250 -2.90 -3.64 1.17
N VAL A 251 -3.47 -4.23 2.21
CA VAL A 251 -2.75 -4.94 3.25
C VAL A 251 -3.17 -6.41 3.25
N TRP A 252 -2.27 -7.29 3.68
CA TRP A 252 -2.51 -8.73 3.68
C TRP A 252 -3.74 -9.11 4.49
N GLU A 253 -3.97 -8.45 5.63
CA GLU A 253 -5.07 -8.75 6.54
C GLU A 253 -6.45 -8.58 5.88
N ASP A 254 -6.60 -7.53 5.05
CA ASP A 254 -7.84 -7.26 4.32
C ASP A 254 -8.09 -8.32 3.25
N ILE A 255 -7.03 -8.73 2.53
CA ILE A 255 -7.11 -9.76 1.51
C ILE A 255 -7.37 -11.13 2.14
N ASP A 256 -6.64 -11.53 3.18
CA ASP A 256 -6.83 -12.79 3.90
C ASP A 256 -8.25 -12.90 4.47
N TYR A 257 -8.80 -11.82 5.03
CA TYR A 257 -10.19 -11.80 5.49
C TYR A 257 -11.17 -12.10 4.34
N MET A 258 -10.98 -11.45 3.18
CA MET A 258 -11.84 -11.68 2.01
C MET A 258 -11.66 -13.08 1.46
N LEU A 259 -10.43 -13.58 1.35
CA LEU A 259 -10.15 -14.93 0.89
C LEU A 259 -10.84 -15.94 1.80
N LYS A 260 -10.67 -15.89 3.13
CA LYS A 260 -11.37 -16.80 4.06
C LYS A 260 -12.88 -16.77 3.91
N LYS A 261 -13.43 -15.55 3.78
CA LYS A 261 -14.87 -15.35 3.66
C LYS A 261 -15.42 -16.02 2.39
N TYR A 262 -14.73 -15.87 1.27
CA TYR A 262 -15.20 -16.34 -0.05
C TYR A 262 -14.60 -17.69 -0.49
N SER A 263 -13.60 -18.23 0.22
CA SER A 263 -12.99 -19.55 -0.02
C SER A 263 -13.63 -20.68 0.79
N SER A 264 -14.42 -20.34 1.81
CA SER A 264 -15.10 -21.36 2.63
C SER A 264 -16.11 -22.14 1.77
N LEU A 265 -16.01 -23.47 1.82
CA LEU A 265 -16.82 -24.45 1.07
C LEU A 265 -18.34 -24.25 1.21
N ASP A 266 -18.81 -23.52 2.23
CA ASP A 266 -20.22 -23.21 2.45
C ASP A 266 -20.80 -22.17 1.47
N PHE A 267 -19.97 -21.32 0.86
CA PHE A 267 -20.45 -20.32 -0.12
C PHE A 267 -20.47 -20.87 -1.56
N ILE A 268 -19.53 -21.77 -1.88
CA ILE A 268 -19.40 -22.37 -3.23
C ILE A 268 -20.39 -23.54 -3.42
N SER A 269 -20.88 -24.16 -2.34
CA SER A 269 -21.83 -25.29 -2.40
C SER A 269 -23.31 -24.89 -2.32
N HIS A 270 -23.63 -23.62 -2.08
CA HIS A 270 -25.00 -23.10 -1.91
C HIS A 270 -25.41 -22.00 -2.91
N LEU A 271 -24.64 -21.79 -3.97
CA LEU A 271 -25.01 -21.00 -5.15
C LEU A 271 -25.03 -21.90 -6.40
#